data_AF-A0ABD6B3X0-F1
#
_entry.id   AF-A0ABD6B3X0-F1
#
_cell.length_a   1.000
_cell.length_b   1.000
_cell.length_c   1.000
_cell.angle_alpha   90.00
_cell.angle_beta   90.00
_cell.angle_gamma   90.00
#
_symmetry.space_group_name_H-M   'P 1'
#
loop_
_entity.id
_entity.type
_entity.pdbx_description
1 polymer ?
#
loop_
_entity_poly.entity_id
_entity_poly.type
_entity_poly.pdbx_seq_one_letter_code
_entity_poly.pdbx_strand_id
1 'polypeptide(L)'
;EGTLSENQFAAKLSGVVFNPDSAPEIYADPETFFTKTYATDGLQDLLTLLAKRYVGKVEDEYSGEDGFLSLDTVFGGGKTHSQIAAYHFSRNPEAIDDLSEFIIDDEVASDFDEIRDDFSVETAVFEGGHVSAMDARCNKDDPSAPSTQTMWGELAYQLAGADGYALFSDYDSDRVAPGESDVEELFDLLDEPGLVLID
;
A
#
# COMPACT_ATOMS: atom_id res chain seq x y z
N GLU A 1 30.25 -14.13 16.28
CA GLU A 1 30.11 -12.76 16.83
C GLU A 1 29.20 -12.00 15.88
N GLY A 2 27.91 -11.87 16.26
CA GLY A 2 26.88 -11.31 15.39
C GLY A 2 26.51 -9.92 15.86
N THR A 3 27.21 -8.90 15.38
CA THR A 3 26.74 -7.52 15.47
C THR A 3 25.73 -7.31 14.34
N LEU A 4 24.48 -7.75 14.55
CA LEU A 4 23.36 -7.21 13.79
C LEU A 4 23.26 -5.73 14.18
N SER A 5 23.39 -4.81 13.22
CA SER A 5 23.24 -3.39 13.52
C SER A 5 21.77 -3.09 13.80
N GLU A 6 21.48 -2.19 14.74
CA GLU A 6 20.10 -1.79 15.08
C GLU A 6 19.30 -1.30 13.86
N ASN A 7 19.98 -0.82 12.81
CA ASN A 7 19.38 -0.41 11.54
C ASN A 7 18.75 -1.56 10.74
N GLN A 8 19.10 -2.82 10.99
CA GLN A 8 18.46 -3.98 10.32
C GLN A 8 17.07 -4.29 10.90
N PHE A 9 16.70 -3.69 12.04
CA PHE A 9 15.41 -3.93 12.72
C PHE A 9 14.39 -2.80 12.50
N ALA A 10 14.78 -1.71 11.84
CA ALA A 10 13.86 -0.61 11.56
C ALA A 10 13.19 -0.86 10.20
N ALA A 11 11.92 -1.26 10.23
CA ALA A 11 11.08 -1.34 9.05
C ALA A 11 10.98 0.04 8.38
N LYS A 12 11.17 0.09 7.05
CA LYS A 12 11.03 1.30 6.25
C LYS A 12 10.21 1.00 5.00
N LEU A 13 8.99 1.50 4.92
CA LEU A 13 8.06 1.20 3.84
C LEU A 13 8.63 1.61 2.48
N SER A 14 9.14 2.84 2.35
CA SER A 14 9.79 3.30 1.11
C SER A 14 11.00 2.46 0.69
N GLY A 15 11.70 1.84 1.65
CA GLY A 15 12.77 0.90 1.37
C GLY A 15 12.26 -0.36 0.68
N VAL A 16 11.18 -0.94 1.22
CA VAL A 16 10.53 -2.13 0.64
C VAL A 16 9.94 -1.83 -0.74
N VAL A 17 9.26 -0.69 -0.89
CA VAL A 17 8.49 -0.38 -2.09
C VAL A 17 9.36 0.14 -3.23
N PHE A 18 10.29 1.05 -2.95
CA PHE A 18 11.06 1.75 -4.00
C PHE A 18 12.51 1.29 -4.13
N ASN A 19 13.05 0.57 -3.14
CA ASN A 19 14.44 0.10 -3.15
C ASN A 19 14.57 -1.34 -2.56
N PRO A 20 13.76 -2.32 -3.02
CA PRO A 20 13.67 -3.64 -2.38
C PRO A 20 15.02 -4.35 -2.27
N ASP A 21 15.89 -4.22 -3.28
CA ASP A 21 17.24 -4.82 -3.28
C ASP A 21 18.16 -4.33 -2.15
N SER A 22 17.85 -3.15 -1.59
CA SER A 22 18.61 -2.55 -0.48
C SER A 22 17.91 -2.70 0.87
N ALA A 23 16.65 -3.12 0.88
CA ALA A 23 15.89 -3.36 2.10
C ALA A 23 16.29 -4.71 2.71
N PRO A 24 16.22 -4.87 4.05
CA PRO A 24 16.44 -6.17 4.68
C PRO A 24 15.46 -7.21 4.13
N GLU A 25 15.96 -8.40 3.75
CA GLU A 25 15.17 -9.48 3.14
C GLU A 25 13.91 -9.83 3.94
N ILE A 26 13.98 -9.80 5.27
CA ILE A 26 12.83 -10.04 6.16
C ILE A 26 11.66 -9.07 5.95
N TYR A 27 11.90 -7.90 5.37
CA TYR A 27 10.88 -6.91 5.01
C TYR A 27 10.63 -6.83 3.51
N ALA A 28 11.64 -7.08 2.69
CA ALA A 28 11.55 -6.93 1.23
C ALA A 28 10.84 -8.12 0.56
N ASP A 29 11.11 -9.34 1.04
CA ASP A 29 10.57 -10.57 0.47
C ASP A 29 9.21 -10.91 1.12
N PRO A 30 8.10 -10.99 0.35
CA PRO A 30 6.76 -11.24 0.89
C PRO A 30 6.65 -12.57 1.66
N GLU A 31 7.18 -13.67 1.11
CA GLU A 31 7.10 -15.01 1.72
C GLU A 31 7.83 -15.03 3.07
N THR A 32 9.06 -14.51 3.10
CA THR A 32 9.86 -14.38 4.32
C THR A 32 9.17 -13.46 5.32
N PHE A 33 8.60 -12.34 4.87
CA PHE A 33 7.91 -11.39 5.72
C PHE A 33 6.74 -12.05 6.46
N PHE A 34 5.83 -12.72 5.75
CA PHE A 34 4.68 -13.37 6.38
C PHE A 34 5.10 -14.55 7.25
N THR A 35 6.06 -15.37 6.81
CA THR A 35 6.62 -16.48 7.62
C THR A 35 7.23 -16.01 8.95
N LYS A 36 7.76 -14.78 9.01
CA LYS A 36 8.36 -14.19 10.22
C LYS A 36 7.44 -13.26 10.98
N THR A 37 6.25 -12.98 10.47
CA THR A 37 5.30 -12.06 11.08
C THR A 37 4.34 -12.82 11.97
N TYR A 38 4.15 -12.33 13.19
CA TYR A 38 3.10 -12.83 14.06
C TYR A 38 1.80 -12.09 13.74
N ALA A 39 0.74 -12.83 13.41
CA ALA A 39 -0.60 -12.29 13.15
C ALA A 39 -1.23 -11.79 14.46
N THR A 40 -0.97 -10.53 14.81
CA THR A 40 -1.67 -9.87 15.92
C THR A 40 -3.11 -9.58 15.54
N ASP A 41 -4.01 -9.50 16.52
CA ASP A 41 -5.42 -9.15 16.30
C ASP A 41 -5.58 -7.93 15.37
N GLY A 42 -4.80 -6.85 15.63
CA GLY A 42 -4.88 -5.65 14.80
C GLY A 42 -4.33 -5.81 13.37
N LEU A 43 -3.36 -6.72 13.15
CA LEU A 43 -2.91 -7.04 11.80
C LEU A 43 -3.96 -7.90 11.08
N GLN A 44 -4.56 -8.85 11.78
CA GLN A 44 -5.61 -9.67 11.22
C GLN A 44 -6.86 -8.84 10.87
N ASP A 45 -7.25 -7.91 11.74
CA ASP A 45 -8.34 -6.96 11.48
C ASP A 45 -8.06 -6.13 10.22
N LEU A 46 -6.83 -5.62 10.07
CA LEU A 46 -6.41 -4.88 8.88
C LEU A 46 -6.52 -5.72 7.61
N LEU A 47 -5.96 -6.93 7.59
CA LEU A 47 -5.95 -7.77 6.39
C LEU A 47 -7.35 -8.30 6.05
N THR A 48 -8.17 -8.59 7.07
CA THR A 48 -9.60 -8.92 6.88
C THR A 48 -10.36 -7.76 6.24
N LEU A 49 -10.12 -6.52 6.69
CA LEU A 49 -10.73 -5.33 6.10
C LEU A 49 -10.32 -5.17 4.63
N LEU A 50 -9.04 -5.32 4.31
CA LEU A 50 -8.55 -5.24 2.93
C LEU A 50 -9.18 -6.33 2.05
N ALA A 51 -9.18 -7.58 2.51
CA ALA A 51 -9.79 -8.70 1.80
C ALA A 51 -11.26 -8.42 1.45
N LYS A 52 -12.07 -7.98 2.43
CA LYS A 52 -13.47 -7.61 2.20
C LYS A 52 -13.65 -6.51 1.15
N ARG A 53 -12.77 -5.49 1.18
CA ARG A 53 -12.83 -4.40 0.19
C ARG A 53 -12.46 -4.87 -1.21
N TYR A 54 -11.47 -5.76 -1.32
CA TYR A 54 -11.04 -6.32 -2.59
C TYR A 54 -12.11 -7.24 -3.18
N VAL A 55 -12.63 -8.17 -2.38
CA VAL A 55 -13.76 -9.03 -2.77
C VAL A 55 -14.94 -8.19 -3.23
N GLY A 56 -15.39 -7.23 -2.41
CA GLY A 56 -16.52 -6.36 -2.78
C GLY A 56 -16.29 -5.60 -4.10
N LYS A 57 -15.09 -5.06 -4.34
CA LYS A 57 -14.78 -4.37 -5.60
C LYS A 57 -14.80 -5.32 -6.81
N VAL A 58 -14.25 -6.53 -6.68
CA VAL A 58 -14.21 -7.53 -7.77
C VAL A 58 -15.61 -8.06 -8.08
N GLU A 59 -16.45 -8.23 -7.07
CA GLU A 59 -17.83 -8.70 -7.23
C GLU A 59 -18.82 -7.57 -7.62
N ASP A 60 -18.37 -6.32 -7.69
CA ASP A 60 -19.20 -5.12 -7.88
C ASP A 60 -20.28 -4.97 -6.78
N GLU A 61 -19.90 -5.32 -5.54
CA GLU A 61 -20.73 -5.25 -4.34
C GLU A 61 -20.20 -4.26 -3.30
N TYR A 62 -21.10 -3.72 -2.48
CA TYR A 62 -20.70 -2.86 -1.38
C TYR A 62 -20.13 -3.69 -0.24
N SER A 63 -18.82 -3.55 0.02
CA SER A 63 -18.11 -4.32 1.05
C SER A 63 -18.58 -4.07 2.49
N GLY A 64 -19.29 -2.97 2.77
CA GLY A 64 -19.68 -2.60 4.12
C GLY A 64 -18.56 -2.05 5.00
N GLU A 65 -17.35 -1.92 4.46
CA GLU A 65 -16.15 -1.48 5.19
C GLU A 65 -15.75 -0.05 4.81
N ASP A 66 -15.25 0.73 5.78
CA ASP A 66 -14.72 2.07 5.52
C ASP A 66 -13.46 2.01 4.64
N GLY A 67 -13.33 2.96 3.71
CA GLY A 67 -12.16 3.06 2.81
C GLY A 67 -10.98 3.84 3.39
N PHE A 68 -11.10 4.34 4.62
CA PHE A 68 -10.08 5.12 5.29
C PHE A 68 -9.78 4.51 6.66
N LEU A 69 -8.51 4.19 6.89
CA LEU A 69 -8.05 3.60 8.14
C LEU A 69 -6.85 4.40 8.69
N SER A 70 -6.99 4.91 9.92
CA SER A 70 -5.88 5.47 10.68
C SER A 70 -5.25 4.38 11.54
N LEU A 71 -3.97 4.09 11.32
CA LEU A 71 -3.22 3.10 12.12
C LEU A 71 -2.82 3.67 13.49
N ASP A 72 -3.75 3.69 14.43
CA ASP A 72 -3.51 4.17 15.79
C ASP A 72 -2.84 3.10 16.67
N THR A 73 -1.56 2.77 16.42
CA THR A 73 -0.80 1.95 17.37
C THR A 73 -0.20 2.81 18.49
N VAL A 74 -0.46 2.42 19.74
CA VAL A 74 0.04 3.09 20.94
C VAL A 74 1.54 2.78 21.09
N PHE A 75 2.40 3.72 20.69
CA PHE A 75 3.88 3.76 20.80
C PHE A 75 4.67 2.50 20.39
N GLY A 76 5.41 2.58 19.27
CA GLY A 76 6.42 1.59 18.86
C GLY A 76 5.88 0.29 18.23
N GLY A 77 4.56 0.16 18.12
CA GLY A 77 3.86 -1.12 17.86
C GLY A 77 3.57 -1.47 16.40
N GLY A 78 4.48 -1.19 15.46
CA GLY A 78 4.41 -1.83 14.13
C GLY A 78 3.50 -1.17 13.07
N LYS A 79 3.28 0.15 13.06
CA LYS A 79 2.58 0.86 11.95
C LYS A 79 3.19 0.56 10.59
N THR A 80 4.48 0.85 10.45
CA THR A 80 5.22 0.59 9.22
C THR A 80 5.23 -0.90 8.88
N HIS A 81 5.23 -1.78 9.90
CA HIS A 81 5.09 -3.23 9.70
C HIS A 81 3.70 -3.59 9.14
N SER A 82 2.63 -3.03 9.68
CA SER A 82 1.26 -3.19 9.17
C SER A 82 1.10 -2.63 7.75
N GLN A 83 1.74 -1.50 7.42
CA GLN A 83 1.74 -0.98 6.05
C GLN A 83 2.53 -1.87 5.09
N ILE A 84 3.67 -2.43 5.52
CA ILE A 84 4.41 -3.43 4.72
C ILE A 84 3.56 -4.68 4.53
N ALA A 85 2.85 -5.13 5.55
CA ALA A 85 1.94 -6.27 5.44
C ALA A 85 0.80 -5.98 4.46
N ALA A 86 0.17 -4.80 4.54
CA ALA A 86 -0.86 -4.37 3.60
C ALA A 86 -0.32 -4.29 2.16
N TYR A 87 0.89 -3.75 1.98
CA TYR A 87 1.56 -3.69 0.68
C TYR A 87 1.79 -5.09 0.11
N HIS A 88 2.42 -5.98 0.88
CA HIS A 88 2.70 -7.35 0.43
C HIS A 88 1.44 -8.15 0.18
N PHE A 89 0.45 -8.07 1.07
CA PHE A 89 -0.85 -8.72 0.90
C PHE A 89 -1.55 -8.29 -0.39
N SER A 90 -1.45 -7.02 -0.75
CA SER A 90 -2.14 -6.46 -1.93
C SER A 90 -1.41 -6.71 -3.24
N ARG A 91 -0.09 -6.92 -3.18
CA ARG A 91 0.78 -7.09 -4.35
C ARG A 91 1.18 -8.53 -4.62
N ASN A 92 1.24 -9.36 -3.58
CA ASN A 92 1.70 -10.74 -3.59
C ASN A 92 0.86 -11.58 -2.60
N PRO A 93 -0.49 -11.62 -2.73
CA PRO A 93 -1.35 -12.37 -1.80
C PRO A 93 -1.03 -13.87 -1.76
N GLU A 94 -0.41 -14.42 -2.80
CA GLU A 94 0.07 -15.80 -2.91
C GLU A 94 1.21 -16.12 -1.92
N ALA A 95 1.89 -15.11 -1.39
CA ALA A 95 2.96 -15.28 -0.41
C ALA A 95 2.46 -15.74 0.97
N ILE A 96 1.14 -15.72 1.19
CA ILE A 96 0.50 -16.24 2.40
C ILE A 96 -0.01 -17.66 2.11
N ASP A 97 0.67 -18.64 2.71
CA ASP A 97 0.31 -20.07 2.60
C ASP A 97 -1.06 -20.38 3.21
N ASP A 98 -1.32 -19.85 4.42
CA ASP A 98 -2.57 -20.05 5.15
C ASP A 98 -3.23 -18.71 5.44
N LEU A 99 -4.17 -18.31 4.57
CA LEU A 99 -4.90 -17.05 4.70
C LEU A 99 -5.67 -16.96 6.03
N SER A 100 -6.09 -18.09 6.62
CA SER A 100 -6.81 -18.11 7.90
C SER A 100 -5.94 -17.71 9.09
N GLU A 101 -4.60 -17.72 8.94
CA GLU A 101 -3.69 -17.15 9.94
C GLU A 101 -3.82 -15.62 10.00
N PHE A 102 -4.13 -14.97 8.88
CA PHE A 102 -4.10 -13.51 8.73
C PHE A 102 -5.48 -12.88 8.50
N ILE A 103 -6.50 -13.67 8.17
CA ILE A 103 -7.87 -13.24 7.95
C ILE A 103 -8.75 -13.98 8.97
N ILE A 104 -9.41 -13.24 9.87
CA ILE A 104 -10.19 -13.81 11.00
C ILE A 104 -11.49 -14.46 10.53
N ASP A 105 -12.05 -13.97 9.42
CA ASP A 105 -13.32 -14.41 8.88
C ASP A 105 -13.09 -15.50 7.82
N ASP A 106 -13.42 -16.75 8.17
CA ASP A 106 -13.21 -17.92 7.30
C ASP A 106 -13.95 -17.80 5.95
N GLU A 107 -15.10 -17.14 5.91
CA GLU A 107 -15.87 -16.92 4.67
C GLU A 107 -15.12 -15.94 3.78
N VAL A 108 -14.72 -14.78 4.33
CA VAL A 108 -13.90 -13.79 3.62
C VAL A 108 -12.57 -14.37 3.15
N ALA A 109 -11.91 -15.20 3.97
CA ALA A 109 -10.66 -15.85 3.60
C ALA A 109 -10.84 -16.78 2.40
N SER A 110 -11.95 -17.54 2.37
CA SER A 110 -12.31 -18.41 1.26
C SER A 110 -12.62 -17.61 0.00
N ASP A 111 -13.48 -16.60 0.11
CA ASP A 111 -13.89 -15.76 -1.03
C ASP A 111 -12.68 -15.05 -1.64
N PHE A 112 -11.79 -14.51 -0.79
CA PHE A 112 -10.55 -13.88 -1.24
C PHE A 112 -9.60 -14.88 -1.91
N ASP A 113 -9.43 -16.09 -1.36
CA ASP A 113 -8.57 -17.12 -1.96
C ASP A 113 -9.04 -17.52 -3.37
N GLU A 114 -10.35 -17.54 -3.61
CA GLU A 114 -10.93 -17.85 -4.92
C GLU A 114 -10.59 -16.81 -6.00
N ILE A 115 -10.43 -15.53 -5.60
CA ILE A 115 -10.27 -14.42 -6.55
C ILE A 115 -8.87 -13.78 -6.55
N ARG A 116 -7.99 -14.08 -5.59
CA ARG A 116 -6.73 -13.33 -5.38
C ARG A 116 -5.77 -13.31 -6.58
N ASP A 117 -5.91 -14.25 -7.51
CA ASP A 117 -5.12 -14.34 -8.74
C ASP A 117 -5.77 -13.66 -9.96
N ASP A 118 -7.03 -13.22 -9.84
CA ASP A 118 -7.84 -12.70 -10.95
C ASP A 118 -7.81 -11.17 -11.09
N PHE A 119 -7.20 -10.47 -10.13
CA PHE A 119 -7.10 -9.01 -10.13
C PHE A 119 -5.73 -8.54 -9.61
N SER A 120 -5.47 -7.25 -9.75
CA SER A 120 -4.30 -6.59 -9.16
C SER A 120 -4.71 -5.37 -8.37
N VAL A 121 -4.02 -5.06 -7.27
CA VAL A 121 -4.31 -3.84 -6.51
C VAL A 121 -3.44 -2.68 -6.99
N GLU A 122 -4.09 -1.61 -7.47
CA GLU A 122 -3.42 -0.36 -7.81
C GLU A 122 -2.96 0.32 -6.54
N THR A 123 -1.64 0.37 -6.36
CA THR A 123 -1.04 0.70 -5.06
C THR A 123 -0.20 1.97 -5.17
N ALA A 124 -0.54 2.97 -4.34
CA ALA A 124 0.26 4.16 -4.17
C ALA A 124 0.78 4.30 -2.74
N VAL A 125 2.05 4.67 -2.63
CA VAL A 125 2.77 4.80 -1.37
C VAL A 125 3.44 6.16 -1.30
N PHE A 126 3.21 6.88 -0.20
CA PHE A 126 3.85 8.15 0.07
C PHE A 126 4.39 8.19 1.49
N GLU A 127 5.72 8.16 1.62
CA GLU A 127 6.41 8.32 2.91
C GLU A 127 7.02 9.72 2.96
N GLY A 128 6.50 10.59 3.83
CA GLY A 128 6.91 11.99 3.89
C GLY A 128 8.39 12.19 4.23
N GLY A 129 8.98 11.24 4.98
CA GLY A 129 10.41 11.23 5.30
C GLY A 129 11.32 10.74 4.17
N HIS A 130 10.76 10.11 3.12
CA HIS A 130 11.50 9.61 1.96
C HIS A 130 11.68 10.67 0.87
N VAL A 131 10.72 11.59 0.77
CA VAL A 131 10.71 12.66 -0.24
C VAL A 131 11.12 14.01 0.36
N SER A 132 11.18 15.05 -0.47
CA SER A 132 11.45 16.42 -0.02
C SER A 132 10.31 17.35 -0.38
N ALA A 133 10.21 18.50 0.31
CA ALA A 133 9.19 19.51 0.01
C ALA A 133 9.31 20.17 -1.38
N MET A 134 10.36 19.84 -2.15
CA MET A 134 10.60 20.39 -3.50
C MET A 134 10.57 19.32 -4.59
N ASP A 135 10.48 18.05 -4.20
CA ASP A 135 10.54 16.89 -5.09
C ASP A 135 9.83 15.74 -4.36
N ALA A 136 8.58 15.52 -4.76
CA ALA A 136 7.68 14.53 -4.17
C ALA A 136 7.80 13.15 -4.83
N ARG A 137 8.68 13.02 -5.83
CA ARG A 137 8.87 11.80 -6.58
C ARG A 137 9.48 10.71 -5.71
N CYS A 138 8.72 9.64 -5.51
CA CYS A 138 9.11 8.56 -4.60
C CYS A 138 10.08 7.55 -5.26
N ASN A 139 9.86 7.22 -6.53
CA ASN A 139 10.74 6.36 -7.32
C ASN A 139 11.61 7.18 -8.30
N LYS A 140 12.90 7.32 -7.99
CA LYS A 140 13.84 8.08 -8.81
C LYS A 140 14.39 7.31 -10.01
N ASP A 141 14.20 5.99 -10.03
CA ASP A 141 14.73 5.12 -11.07
C ASP A 141 13.72 4.86 -12.20
N ASP A 142 12.43 5.18 -12.02
CA ASP A 142 11.42 5.10 -13.08
C ASP A 142 11.60 6.23 -14.11
N PRO A 143 12.11 5.97 -15.33
CA PRO A 143 12.35 7.04 -16.30
C PRO A 143 11.07 7.71 -16.82
N SER A 144 9.91 7.07 -16.65
CA SER A 144 8.62 7.58 -17.09
C SER A 144 7.96 8.49 -16.06
N ALA A 145 8.40 8.43 -14.80
CA ALA A 145 7.80 9.17 -13.71
C ALA A 145 7.95 10.69 -13.92
N PRO A 146 6.85 11.46 -13.80
CA PRO A 146 6.88 12.91 -13.87
C PRO A 146 7.68 13.48 -12.70
N SER A 147 8.06 14.76 -12.81
CA SER A 147 8.74 15.48 -11.74
C SER A 147 7.72 16.01 -10.72
N THR A 148 7.04 15.10 -10.02
CA THR A 148 5.97 15.43 -9.07
C THR A 148 6.47 16.36 -7.97
N GLN A 149 5.69 17.39 -7.68
CA GLN A 149 6.02 18.45 -6.72
C GLN A 149 5.27 18.30 -5.39
N THR A 150 4.18 17.53 -5.41
CA THR A 150 3.25 17.34 -4.29
C THR A 150 2.90 15.87 -4.12
N MET A 151 2.43 15.52 -2.92
CA MET A 151 1.86 14.19 -2.64
C MET A 151 0.72 13.86 -3.60
N TRP A 152 -0.10 14.84 -3.99
CA TRP A 152 -1.25 14.62 -4.85
C TRP A 152 -0.86 14.18 -6.26
N GLY A 153 0.07 14.92 -6.89
CA GLY A 153 0.59 14.52 -8.20
C GLY A 153 1.30 13.17 -8.16
N GLU A 154 2.02 12.88 -7.07
CA GLU A 154 2.68 11.59 -6.87
C GLU A 154 1.71 10.43 -6.71
N LEU A 155 0.69 10.56 -5.85
CA LEU A 155 -0.33 9.52 -5.66
C LEU A 155 -1.12 9.28 -6.94
N ALA A 156 -1.50 10.35 -7.65
CA ALA A 156 -2.22 10.22 -8.91
C ALA A 156 -1.39 9.49 -9.99
N TYR A 157 -0.09 9.79 -10.07
CA TYR A 157 0.82 9.07 -10.96
C TYR A 157 0.96 7.59 -10.57
N GLN A 158 1.12 7.28 -9.28
CA GLN A 158 1.29 5.91 -8.83
C GLN A 158 0.02 5.05 -9.04
N LEU A 159 -1.17 5.64 -8.87
CA LEU A 159 -2.44 4.93 -9.03
C LEU A 159 -2.86 4.73 -10.49
N ALA A 160 -2.69 5.73 -11.35
CA ALA A 160 -3.24 5.71 -12.72
C ALA A 160 -2.22 6.18 -13.78
N GLY A 161 -0.93 6.14 -13.48
CA GLY A 161 0.14 6.46 -14.40
C GLY A 161 0.08 7.87 -14.96
N ALA A 162 0.39 8.01 -16.24
CA ALA A 162 0.43 9.31 -16.92
C ALA A 162 -0.94 10.00 -16.98
N ASP A 163 -2.03 9.23 -17.09
CA ASP A 163 -3.39 9.76 -17.15
C ASP A 163 -3.82 10.30 -15.79
N GLY A 164 -3.52 9.59 -14.70
CA GLY A 164 -3.71 10.10 -13.34
C GLY A 164 -2.92 11.38 -13.08
N TYR A 165 -1.65 11.42 -13.46
CA TYR A 165 -0.85 12.66 -13.32
C TYR A 165 -1.41 13.81 -14.14
N ALA A 166 -1.93 13.55 -15.36
CA ALA A 166 -2.48 14.59 -16.22
C ALA A 166 -3.71 15.28 -15.60
N LEU A 167 -4.56 14.54 -14.87
CA LEU A 167 -5.66 15.16 -14.11
C LEU A 167 -5.14 16.12 -13.02
N PHE A 168 -3.99 15.80 -12.43
CA PHE A 168 -3.47 16.49 -11.25
C PHE A 168 -2.32 17.47 -11.56
N SER A 169 -1.91 17.62 -12.82
CA SER A 169 -0.69 18.34 -13.18
C SER A 169 -0.73 19.81 -12.79
N ASP A 170 -1.88 20.46 -12.93
CA ASP A 170 -2.05 21.87 -12.55
C ASP A 170 -1.96 22.03 -11.02
N TYR A 171 -2.66 21.19 -10.26
CA TYR A 171 -2.59 21.16 -8.79
C TYR A 171 -1.17 20.93 -8.28
N ASP A 172 -0.45 19.98 -8.90
CA ASP A 172 0.93 19.65 -8.59
C ASP A 172 1.87 20.83 -8.87
N SER A 173 1.74 21.46 -10.05
CA SER A 173 2.59 22.58 -10.46
C SER A 173 2.36 23.85 -9.61
N ASP A 174 1.11 24.15 -9.27
CA ASP A 174 0.72 25.29 -8.45
C ASP A 174 0.85 25.01 -6.95
N ARG A 175 1.14 23.76 -6.58
CA ARG A 175 1.32 23.29 -5.19
C ARG A 175 0.09 23.53 -4.32
N VAL A 176 -1.08 23.23 -4.87
CA VAL A 176 -2.37 23.33 -4.20
C VAL A 176 -3.02 21.96 -4.13
N ALA A 177 -3.89 21.75 -3.13
CA ALA A 177 -4.61 20.50 -3.01
C ALA A 177 -5.77 20.43 -4.02
N PRO A 178 -6.04 19.25 -4.62
CA PRO A 178 -7.24 19.01 -5.41
C PRO A 178 -8.50 19.05 -4.55
N GLY A 179 -9.66 19.20 -5.18
CA GLY A 179 -10.96 19.05 -4.54
C GLY A 179 -11.40 17.60 -4.43
N GLU A 180 -12.51 17.37 -3.72
CA GLU A 180 -13.15 16.05 -3.60
C GLU A 180 -13.52 15.46 -4.97
N SER A 181 -14.14 16.26 -5.83
CA SER A 181 -14.56 15.79 -7.17
C SER A 181 -13.39 15.41 -8.08
N ASP A 182 -12.23 16.05 -7.92
CA ASP A 182 -11.03 15.68 -8.70
C ASP A 182 -10.45 14.35 -8.23
N VAL A 183 -10.52 14.07 -6.91
CA VAL A 183 -10.11 12.79 -6.33
C VAL A 183 -11.07 11.66 -6.72
N GLU A 184 -12.38 11.94 -6.77
CA GLU A 184 -13.36 11.00 -7.33
C GLU A 184 -13.05 10.66 -8.79
N GLU A 185 -12.77 11.66 -9.63
CA GLU A 185 -12.42 11.45 -11.04
C GLU A 185 -11.14 10.61 -11.21
N LEU A 186 -10.15 10.77 -10.33
CA LEU A 186 -8.97 9.90 -10.30
C LEU A 186 -9.34 8.45 -9.97
N PHE A 187 -10.21 8.21 -8.99
CA PHE A 187 -10.63 6.86 -8.63
C PHE A 187 -11.51 6.21 -9.69
N ASP A 188 -12.28 6.99 -10.45
CA ASP A 188 -13.06 6.50 -11.59
C ASP A 188 -12.18 6.00 -12.75
N LEU A 189 -10.89 6.34 -12.78
CA LEU A 189 -9.93 5.76 -13.72
C LEU A 189 -9.50 4.33 -13.33
N LEU A 190 -9.79 3.89 -12.10
CA LEU A 190 -9.34 2.59 -11.59
C LEU A 190 -10.40 1.52 -11.86
N ASP A 191 -10.09 0.62 -12.80
CA ASP A 191 -10.89 -0.58 -13.04
C ASP A 191 -10.78 -1.55 -11.84
N GLU A 192 -9.59 -1.63 -11.25
CA GLU A 192 -9.23 -2.55 -10.18
C GLU A 192 -9.29 -1.92 -8.77
N PRO A 193 -9.20 -2.70 -7.68
CA PRO A 193 -9.12 -2.14 -6.33
C PRO A 193 -7.88 -1.26 -6.13
N GLY A 194 -8.03 -0.18 -5.36
CA GLY A 194 -6.94 0.74 -5.01
C GLY A 194 -6.51 0.63 -3.54
N LEU A 195 -5.20 0.74 -3.29
CA LEU A 195 -4.60 0.89 -1.96
C LEU A 195 -3.71 2.14 -1.92
N VAL A 196 -3.95 3.02 -0.94
CA VAL A 196 -3.11 4.18 -0.67
C VAL A 196 -2.50 4.07 0.73
N LEU A 197 -1.17 4.05 0.81
CA LEU A 197 -0.42 4.03 2.07
C LEU A 197 0.33 5.35 2.27
N ILE A 198 0.08 6.00 3.40
CA ILE A 198 0.73 7.27 3.76
C ILE A 198 1.41 7.12 5.13
N ASP A 199 2.70 7.47 5.20
CA ASP A 199 3.52 7.44 6.44
C ASP A 199 4.29 8.77 6.62
#